data_AF-A0A9J6EH02-F1
#
_entry.id   AF-A0A9J6EH02-F1
#
_cell.length_a   1.000
_cell.length_b   1.000
_cell.length_c   1.000
_cell.angle_alpha   90.00
_cell.angle_beta   90.00
_cell.angle_gamma   90.00
#
_symmetry.space_group_name_H-M   'P 1'
#
loop_
_entity.id
_entity.type
_entity.pdbx_description
1 polymer ?
#
loop_
_entity_poly.entity_id
_entity_poly.type
_entity_poly.pdbx_seq_one_letter_code
_entity_poly.pdbx_strand_id
1 'polypeptide(L)'
;MTRMKQLVFSEIALGTMTKLNDDERLAGDTDFYFGTRVRCHTCDADFTIEKFSVDHPCLVGQRERDVAYCSVNSNFCKVEVTRLNGVLVTYSRRCADKCSPNCYEKGFGMLREQCTYCCRRNPACGEKRKP
;
A
#
# COMPACT_ATOMS: atom_id res chain seq x y z
N MET A 1 42.04 18.26 -54.38
CA MET A 1 41.88 18.36 -52.90
C MET A 1 40.42 18.63 -52.63
N THR A 2 39.62 17.57 -52.46
CA THR A 2 38.16 17.67 -52.44
C THR A 2 37.66 16.79 -51.31
N ARG A 3 37.23 17.39 -50.20
CA ARG A 3 36.54 16.71 -49.10
C ARG A 3 35.19 17.38 -48.91
N MET A 4 34.17 16.87 -49.60
CA MET A 4 32.77 17.09 -49.25
C MET A 4 32.42 16.11 -48.13
N LYS A 5 32.00 16.64 -46.97
CA LYS A 5 31.48 15.84 -45.86
C LYS A 5 30.04 15.46 -46.17
N GLN A 6 29.82 14.16 -46.18
CA GLN A 6 28.55 13.47 -46.37
C GLN A 6 27.78 13.50 -45.04
N LEU A 7 26.61 14.15 -45.03
CA LEU A 7 25.63 14.03 -43.96
C LEU A 7 24.73 12.85 -44.31
N VAL A 8 24.79 11.79 -43.49
CA VAL A 8 23.90 10.64 -43.59
C VAL A 8 22.61 10.98 -42.84
N PHE A 9 21.53 11.12 -43.60
CA PHE A 9 20.16 11.06 -43.11
C PHE A 9 19.86 9.61 -42.70
N SER A 10 19.31 9.40 -41.51
CA SER A 10 18.63 8.16 -41.15
C SER A 10 17.18 8.51 -40.88
N GLU A 11 16.34 8.27 -41.89
CA GLU A 11 14.92 8.00 -41.72
C GLU A 11 14.77 6.49 -41.47
N ILE A 12 14.08 6.10 -40.39
CA ILE A 12 13.46 4.79 -40.30
C ILE A 12 11.99 5.04 -39.98
N ALA A 13 11.16 4.67 -40.96
CA ALA A 13 9.73 4.76 -40.95
C ALA A 13 9.07 3.64 -40.13
N LEU A 14 7.93 4.00 -39.54
CA LEU A 14 6.70 3.23 -39.27
C LEU A 14 6.80 1.77 -38.79
N GLY A 15 6.18 1.52 -37.63
CA GLY A 15 5.81 0.17 -37.20
C GLY A 15 4.90 0.13 -35.98
N THR A 16 3.59 0.19 -36.24
CA THR A 16 2.48 -0.43 -35.47
C THR A 16 2.20 0.03 -34.02
N MET A 17 1.08 0.74 -33.88
CA MET A 17 0.24 0.82 -32.69
C MET A 17 -0.32 -0.56 -32.32
N THR A 18 0.10 -1.11 -31.18
CA THR A 18 -0.69 -2.10 -30.42
C THR A 18 -0.94 -1.55 -29.02
N LYS A 19 -2.22 -1.29 -28.73
CA LYS A 19 -2.73 -1.01 -27.38
C LYS A 19 -2.49 -2.22 -26.50
N LEU A 20 -1.73 -2.05 -25.43
CA LEU A 20 -1.89 -2.82 -24.20
C LEU A 20 -2.12 -1.82 -23.08
N ASN A 21 -3.37 -1.78 -22.63
CA ASN A 21 -3.72 -1.26 -21.32
C ASN A 21 -3.07 -2.17 -20.28
N ASP A 22 -2.45 -1.60 -19.24
CA ASP A 22 -2.71 -1.93 -17.84
C ASP A 22 -1.76 -1.09 -16.96
N ASP A 23 -2.31 -0.65 -15.82
CA ASP A 23 -1.78 0.29 -14.83
C ASP A 23 -0.29 0.14 -14.42
N GLU A 24 0.58 0.97 -14.99
CA GLU A 24 1.83 1.40 -14.34
C GLU A 24 1.84 2.92 -14.20
N ARG A 25 1.02 3.44 -13.29
CA ARG A 25 1.15 4.82 -12.86
C ARG A 25 2.32 4.92 -11.88
N LEU A 26 3.44 5.38 -12.43
CA LEU A 26 4.66 5.80 -11.75
C LEU A 26 4.38 6.47 -10.39
N ALA A 27 4.65 5.76 -9.30
CA ALA A 27 5.05 6.40 -8.06
C ALA A 27 6.53 6.77 -8.19
N GLY A 28 6.80 7.86 -8.88
CA GLY A 28 8.08 8.54 -8.78
C GLY A 28 8.19 9.16 -7.40
N ASP A 29 9.11 8.67 -6.58
CA ASP A 29 9.67 9.49 -5.50
C ASP A 29 11.14 9.13 -5.32
N THR A 30 11.99 9.92 -5.98
CA THR A 30 13.42 9.99 -5.73
C THR A 30 13.65 10.69 -4.39
N ASP A 31 13.57 9.95 -3.28
CA ASP A 31 13.95 10.49 -1.97
C ASP A 31 15.40 10.13 -1.63
N PHE A 32 16.20 11.19 -1.74
CA PHE A 32 17.60 11.35 -1.35
C PHE A 32 17.92 10.84 0.07
N TYR A 33 19.19 10.45 0.26
CA TYR A 33 19.82 9.98 1.48
C TYR A 33 19.76 10.96 2.67
N PHE A 34 18.61 11.09 3.32
CA PHE A 34 18.43 11.54 4.70
C PHE A 34 17.31 10.69 5.30
N GLY A 35 17.52 10.13 6.49
CA GLY A 35 16.62 9.15 7.13
C GLY A 35 15.14 9.51 7.06
N THR A 36 14.47 9.08 5.99
CA THR A 36 13.09 9.45 5.67
C THR A 36 12.19 8.70 6.61
N ARG A 37 11.61 9.41 7.58
CA ARG A 37 10.66 8.81 8.54
C ARG A 37 9.49 8.23 7.77
N VAL A 38 9.15 6.98 8.06
CA VAL A 38 8.01 6.31 7.42
C VAL A 38 6.73 7.06 7.76
N ARG A 39 5.88 7.22 6.76
CA ARG A 39 4.54 7.82 6.88
C ARG A 39 3.50 6.73 6.74
N CYS A 40 2.62 6.60 7.73
CA CYS A 40 1.57 5.59 7.76
C CYS A 40 0.24 6.20 8.17
N HIS A 41 -0.86 5.64 7.65
CA HIS A 41 -2.14 5.87 8.29
C HIS A 41 -2.17 5.21 9.67
N THR A 42 -2.67 5.95 10.67
CA THR A 42 -2.83 5.43 12.03
C THR A 42 -4.27 5.60 12.47
N CYS A 43 -4.94 4.49 12.75
CA CYS A 43 -6.33 4.48 13.16
C CYS A 43 -6.66 3.15 13.83
N ASP A 44 -7.71 3.15 14.64
CA ASP A 44 -8.26 1.95 15.26
C ASP A 44 -9.77 2.00 15.10
N ALA A 45 -10.37 0.89 14.67
CA ALA A 45 -11.80 0.74 14.47
C ALA A 45 -12.25 -0.59 15.08
N ASP A 46 -13.28 -0.52 15.91
CA ASP A 46 -13.89 -1.65 16.61
C ASP A 46 -15.40 -1.70 16.33
N PHE A 47 -15.73 -2.46 15.29
CA PHE A 47 -17.09 -2.67 14.79
C PHE A 47 -17.92 -3.61 15.66
N THR A 48 -17.39 -4.09 16.79
CA THR A 48 -18.22 -4.75 17.81
C THR A 48 -19.01 -3.74 18.63
N ILE A 49 -18.51 -2.51 18.71
CA ILE A 49 -19.11 -1.41 19.49
C ILE A 49 -19.70 -0.37 18.54
N GLU A 50 -18.97 -0.02 17.48
CA GLU A 50 -19.39 0.98 16.51
C GLU A 50 -20.09 0.36 15.28
N LYS A 51 -20.90 1.15 14.57
CA LYS A 51 -21.58 0.67 13.36
C LYS A 51 -20.56 0.51 12.23
N PHE A 52 -20.53 -0.70 11.67
CA PHE A 52 -19.76 -0.96 10.45
C PHE A 52 -20.22 -0.09 9.28
N SER A 53 -19.27 0.54 8.60
CA SER A 53 -19.45 1.27 7.35
C SER A 53 -18.32 0.94 6.39
N VAL A 54 -18.62 0.73 5.12
CA VAL A 54 -17.60 0.44 4.09
C VAL A 54 -16.70 1.66 3.87
N ASP A 55 -17.26 2.86 4.00
CA ASP A 55 -16.57 4.13 3.85
C ASP A 55 -15.89 4.61 5.14
N HIS A 56 -15.72 3.73 6.12
CA HIS A 56 -15.09 4.09 7.38
C HIS A 56 -13.67 4.60 7.11
N PRO A 57 -13.26 5.77 7.67
CA PRO A 57 -11.99 6.41 7.34
C PRO A 57 -10.79 5.49 7.59
N CYS A 58 -10.88 4.62 8.60
CA CYS A 58 -9.82 3.66 8.91
C CYS A 58 -9.67 2.55 7.85
N LEU A 59 -10.76 2.16 7.17
CA LEU A 59 -10.73 1.13 6.13
C LEU A 59 -10.20 1.67 4.81
N VAL A 60 -10.65 2.86 4.41
CA VAL A 60 -10.38 3.38 3.07
C VAL A 60 -9.08 4.19 3.02
N GLY A 61 -8.65 4.82 4.12
CA GLY A 61 -7.44 5.64 4.13
C GLY A 61 -7.51 6.83 3.18
N GLN A 62 -8.67 7.49 3.08
CA GLN A 62 -8.88 8.54 2.05
C GLN A 62 -8.27 9.89 2.39
N ARG A 63 -7.92 10.15 3.65
CA ARG A 63 -7.51 11.49 4.07
C ARG A 63 -6.03 11.52 4.34
N GLU A 64 -5.32 12.31 3.56
CA GLU A 64 -3.90 12.65 3.78
C GLU A 64 -3.66 13.23 5.19
N ARG A 65 -4.71 13.78 5.83
CA ARG A 65 -4.68 14.24 7.23
C ARG A 65 -4.51 13.14 8.27
N ASP A 66 -4.83 11.90 7.94
CA ASP A 66 -4.73 10.75 8.85
C ASP A 66 -3.38 10.02 8.69
N VAL A 67 -2.44 10.61 7.95
CA VAL A 67 -1.07 10.12 7.79
C VAL A 67 -0.20 10.73 8.89
N ALA A 68 0.27 9.88 9.80
CA ALA A 68 1.20 10.28 10.86
C ALA A 68 2.65 9.97 10.46
N TYR A 69 3.57 10.81 10.92
CA TYR A 69 5.01 10.49 10.89
C TYR A 69 5.31 9.47 11.98
N CYS A 70 5.82 8.31 11.58
CA CYS A 70 6.23 7.28 12.51
C CYS A 70 7.49 7.67 13.28
N SER A 71 7.73 6.97 14.39
CA SER A 71 8.99 7.04 15.11
C SER A 71 10.17 6.72 14.20
N VAL A 72 11.35 7.24 14.54
CA VAL A 72 12.59 7.04 13.77
C VAL A 72 12.99 5.56 13.66
N ASN A 73 12.56 4.74 14.63
CA ASN A 73 12.83 3.31 14.66
C ASN A 73 11.81 2.49 13.85
N SER A 74 10.70 3.10 13.45
CA SER A 74 9.61 2.44 12.77
C SER A 74 9.84 2.43 11.27
N ASN A 75 9.91 1.22 10.72
CA ASN A 75 10.27 0.97 9.32
C ASN A 75 9.10 0.41 8.51
N PHE A 76 7.95 0.19 9.14
CA PHE A 76 6.80 -0.46 8.53
C PHE A 76 5.47 0.17 8.95
N CYS A 77 4.52 0.19 8.03
CA CYS A 77 3.09 0.30 8.32
C CYS A 77 2.53 -1.10 8.54
N LYS A 78 1.93 -1.32 9.71
CA LYS A 78 1.30 -2.56 10.11
C LYS A 78 -0.22 -2.38 10.12
N VAL A 79 -0.92 -3.33 9.50
CA VAL A 79 -2.37 -3.40 9.53
C VAL A 79 -2.78 -4.69 10.21
N GLU A 80 -3.66 -4.62 11.20
CA GLU A 80 -4.24 -5.77 11.87
C GLU A 80 -5.73 -5.81 11.62
N VAL A 81 -6.19 -6.98 11.18
CA VAL A 81 -7.57 -7.22 10.82
C VAL A 81 -8.04 -8.42 11.63
N THR A 82 -9.13 -8.28 12.36
CA THR A 82 -9.76 -9.41 13.05
C THR A 82 -11.14 -9.66 12.47
N ARG A 83 -11.41 -10.91 12.13
CA ARG A 83 -12.71 -11.39 11.67
C ARG A 83 -13.25 -12.44 12.63
N LEU A 84 -14.53 -12.35 12.95
CA LEU A 84 -15.27 -13.37 13.70
C LEU A 84 -16.29 -14.00 12.75
N ASN A 85 -16.15 -15.30 12.50
CA ASN A 85 -16.94 -16.05 11.52
C ASN A 85 -16.99 -15.34 10.14
N GLY A 86 -15.85 -14.80 9.69
CA GLY A 86 -15.71 -14.04 8.44
C GLY A 86 -16.16 -12.57 8.51
N VAL A 87 -16.88 -12.17 9.55
CA VAL A 87 -17.35 -10.80 9.75
C VAL A 87 -16.22 -9.94 10.30
N LEU A 88 -15.93 -8.81 9.67
CA LEU A 88 -14.93 -7.87 10.14
C LEU A 88 -15.38 -7.24 11.48
N VAL A 89 -14.57 -7.41 12.51
CA VAL A 89 -14.87 -6.87 13.84
C VAL A 89 -13.87 -5.81 14.29
N THR A 90 -12.59 -5.97 13.95
CA THR A 90 -11.60 -4.93 14.25
C THR A 90 -10.69 -4.69 13.07
N TYR A 91 -10.31 -3.43 12.90
CA TYR A 91 -9.38 -3.00 11.88
C TYR A 91 -8.48 -1.89 12.44
N SER A 92 -7.18 -2.16 12.50
CA SER A 92 -6.20 -1.29 13.12
C SER A 92 -5.04 -1.03 12.17
N ARG A 93 -4.61 0.23 12.08
CA ARG A 93 -3.42 0.66 11.33
C ARG A 93 -2.46 1.36 12.27
N ARG A 94 -1.18 0.98 12.23
CA ARG A 94 -0.15 1.52 13.11
C ARG A 94 1.25 1.47 12.50
N CYS A 95 2.14 2.30 13.02
CA CYS A 95 3.57 2.21 12.76
C CYS A 95 4.17 0.99 13.51
N ALA A 96 5.16 0.34 12.91
CA ALA A 96 5.87 -0.77 13.52
C ALA A 96 7.36 -0.78 13.17
N ASP A 97 8.19 -1.18 14.14
CA ASP A 97 9.64 -1.34 13.95
C ASP A 97 9.96 -2.65 13.22
N LYS A 98 9.22 -3.71 13.54
CA LYS A 98 9.27 -5.02 12.88
C LYS A 98 7.85 -5.45 12.54
N CYS A 99 7.68 -6.01 11.35
CA CYS A 99 6.39 -6.49 10.89
C CYS A 99 6.56 -7.77 10.07
N SER A 100 5.79 -8.81 10.42
CA SER A 100 5.75 -10.08 9.69
C SER A 100 4.30 -10.34 9.26
N PRO A 101 4.01 -10.43 7.96
CA PRO A 101 2.66 -10.72 7.50
C PRO A 101 2.30 -12.16 7.88
N ASN A 102 1.14 -12.32 8.51
CA ASN A 102 0.66 -13.63 8.94
C ASN A 102 -0.87 -13.58 9.14
N CYS A 103 -1.55 -14.68 8.85
CA CYS A 103 -2.94 -14.88 9.20
C CYS A 103 -3.05 -16.16 10.01
N TYR A 104 -3.75 -16.10 11.13
CA TYR A 104 -4.04 -17.29 11.92
C TYR A 104 -5.48 -17.31 12.36
N GLU A 105 -6.03 -18.50 12.38
CA GLU A 105 -7.39 -18.78 12.83
C GLU A 105 -7.33 -19.53 14.15
N LYS A 106 -8.21 -19.16 15.08
CA LYS A 106 -8.34 -19.81 16.38
C LYS A 106 -9.82 -19.92 16.75
N GLY A 107 -10.17 -20.99 17.44
CA GLY A 107 -11.48 -21.17 18.09
C GLY A 107 -12.22 -22.43 17.64
N PHE A 108 -12.99 -23.00 18.57
CA PHE A 108 -13.89 -24.11 18.34
C PHE A 108 -15.32 -23.58 18.45
N GLY A 109 -16.11 -23.61 17.36
CA GLY A 109 -17.48 -23.09 17.31
C GLY A 109 -17.62 -21.60 17.00
N MET A 110 -16.63 -20.77 17.34
CA MET A 110 -16.50 -19.38 16.85
C MET A 110 -15.11 -19.21 16.25
N LEU A 111 -15.04 -19.06 14.92
CA LEU A 111 -13.79 -18.90 14.20
C LEU A 111 -13.35 -17.45 14.31
N ARG A 112 -12.24 -17.22 15.01
CA ARG A 112 -11.57 -15.92 15.07
C ARG A 112 -10.34 -15.96 14.17
N GLU A 113 -10.40 -15.25 13.07
CA GLU A 113 -9.28 -15.02 12.18
C GLU A 113 -8.62 -13.70 12.55
N GLN A 114 -7.30 -13.71 12.66
CA GLN A 114 -6.51 -12.49 12.82
C GLN A 114 -5.39 -12.45 11.79
N CYS A 115 -5.46 -11.44 10.93
CA CYS A 115 -4.49 -11.19 9.87
C CYS A 115 -3.65 -9.94 10.18
N THR A 116 -2.36 -10.05 9.90
CA THR A 116 -1.38 -8.97 9.93
C THR A 116 -0.86 -8.74 8.52
N TYR A 117 -0.93 -7.50 8.06
CA TYR A 117 -0.33 -7.05 6.81
C TYR A 117 0.74 -6.01 7.08
N CYS A 118 1.78 -5.99 6.25
CA CYS A 118 2.97 -5.20 6.45
C CYS A 118 3.39 -4.50 5.15
N CYS A 119 3.65 -3.20 5.22
CA CYS A 119 4.19 -2.41 4.11
C CYS A 119 5.36 -1.56 4.60
N ARG A 120 6.37 -1.29 3.77
CA ARG A 120 7.56 -0.54 4.20
C ARG A 120 7.37 0.98 4.19
N ARG A 121 6.79 1.53 3.13
CA ARG A 121 6.70 3.01 2.93
C ARG A 121 5.38 3.48 2.33
N ASN A 122 4.46 2.57 2.03
CA ASN A 122 3.16 2.93 1.46
C ASN A 122 2.19 3.28 2.59
N PRO A 123 1.74 4.54 2.73
CA PRO A 123 0.77 4.91 3.74
C PRO A 123 -0.60 4.26 3.50
N ALA A 124 -0.99 4.06 2.24
CA ALA A 124 -2.26 3.45 1.82
C ALA A 124 -2.26 1.91 1.91
N CYS A 125 -1.29 1.34 2.62
CA CYS A 125 -1.21 -0.07 2.96
C CYS A 125 -2.53 -0.56 3.59
N GLY A 126 -3.06 -1.68 3.08
CA GLY A 126 -4.32 -2.23 3.54
C GLY A 126 -4.38 -3.76 3.42
N GLU A 127 -5.50 -4.31 3.88
CA GLU A 127 -5.89 -5.70 3.63
C GLU A 127 -6.00 -5.93 2.11
N LYS A 128 -5.24 -6.89 1.57
CA LYS A 128 -5.43 -7.32 0.18
C LYS A 128 -6.71 -8.16 0.09
N ARG A 129 -7.86 -7.51 -0.08
CA ARG A 129 -9.12 -8.22 -0.32
C ARG A 129 -9.01 -8.96 -1.66
N LYS A 130 -9.24 -10.27 -1.66
CA LYS A 130 -9.60 -10.97 -2.89
C LYS A 130 -11.06 -10.59 -3.17
N PRO A 131 -11.40 -10.14 -4.40
CA PRO A 131 -12.76 -9.74 -4.75
C PRO A 131 -13.75 -10.91 -4.62
#